data_AF-A0A1F4KE92-F1
#
_entry.id   AF-A0A1F4KE92-F1
#
_cell.length_a   1.000
_cell.length_b   1.000
_cell.length_c   1.000
_cell.angle_alpha   90.00
_cell.angle_beta   90.00
_cell.angle_gamma   90.00
#
_symmetry.space_group_name_H-M   'P 1'
#
loop_
_entity.id
_entity.type
_entity.pdbx_description
1 polymer ?
#
loop_
_entity_poly.entity_id
_entity_poly.type
_entity_poly.pdbx_seq_one_letter_code
_entity_poly.pdbx_strand_id
1 'polypeptide(L)'
;MKRNTNLFGAALCLLILGGCAASGSPQWDAQFGDRVRSLNAQQLITPQAPTHNAQATPATDGRSAREAMSRHVESYRSPPPTTVINVGSIGTSR
;
A
#
# COMPACT_ATOMS: atom_id res chain seq x y z
N MET A 1 -42.62 36.92 11.80
CA MET A 1 -41.91 36.14 12.84
C MET A 1 -41.59 34.71 12.41
N LYS A 2 -42.55 33.91 11.89
CA LYS A 2 -42.33 32.50 11.46
C LYS A 2 -41.24 32.28 10.40
N ARG A 3 -41.08 33.21 9.44
CA ARG A 3 -40.05 33.11 8.38
C ARG A 3 -38.62 33.17 8.92
N ASN A 4 -38.38 33.97 9.96
CA ASN A 4 -37.05 34.12 10.56
C ASN A 4 -36.70 32.87 11.39
N THR A 5 -37.67 32.29 12.10
CA THR A 5 -37.48 31.04 12.85
C THR A 5 -37.13 29.87 11.94
N ASN A 6 -37.75 29.78 10.76
CA ASN A 6 -37.44 28.74 9.77
C ASN A 6 -36.05 28.92 9.15
N LEU A 7 -35.61 30.17 8.91
CA LEU A 7 -34.25 30.45 8.45
C LEU A 7 -33.19 30.08 9.50
N PHE A 8 -33.43 30.39 10.78
CA PHE A 8 -32.52 29.99 11.86
C PHE A 8 -32.44 28.47 12.02
N GLY A 9 -33.56 27.76 11.90
CA GLY A 9 -33.58 26.29 11.92
C GLY A 9 -32.81 25.66 10.75
N ALA A 10 -32.98 26.19 9.54
CA ALA A 10 -32.23 25.72 8.36
C ALA A 10 -30.72 26.00 8.48
N ALA A 11 -30.33 27.18 8.97
CA ALA A 11 -28.92 27.53 9.19
C ALA A 11 -28.26 26.62 10.26
N LEU A 12 -28.98 26.30 11.33
CA LEU A 12 -28.49 25.39 12.37
C LEU A 12 -28.26 23.96 11.83
N CYS A 13 -29.20 23.45 11.01
CA CYS A 13 -29.03 22.15 10.35
C CYS A 13 -27.78 22.12 9.46
N LEU A 14 -27.54 23.16 8.67
CA LEU A 14 -26.37 23.23 7.78
C LEU A 14 -25.05 23.30 8.56
N LEU A 15 -25.02 23.97 9.71
CA LEU A 15 -23.84 24.02 10.58
C LEU A 15 -23.51 22.67 11.22
N ILE A 16 -24.53 21.91 11.65
CA ILE A 16 -24.34 20.59 12.26
C ILE A 16 -23.82 19.58 11.20
N LEU A 17 -24.37 19.60 9.98
CA LEU A 17 -23.88 18.75 8.89
C LEU A 17 -22.48 19.17 8.41
N GLY A 18 -22.17 20.47 8.42
CA GLY A 18 -20.85 21.01 8.09
C GLY A 18 -19.75 20.54 9.05
N GLY A 19 -20.06 20.30 10.33
CA GLY A 19 -19.11 19.79 11.31
C GLY A 19 -18.54 18.41 10.97
N CYS A 20 -19.32 17.54 10.32
CA CYS A 20 -18.85 16.22 9.88
C CYS A 20 -17.93 16.25 8.66
N ALA A 21 -18.05 17.27 7.81
CA ALA A 21 -17.24 17.41 6.59
C ALA A 21 -16.04 18.38 6.78
N ALA A 22 -16.14 19.32 7.71
CA ALA A 22 -15.10 20.31 8.02
C ALA A 22 -14.02 19.77 8.96
N SER A 23 -14.27 18.66 9.67
CA SER A 23 -13.21 17.94 10.36
C SER A 23 -12.40 17.17 9.33
N GLY A 24 -11.40 17.83 8.73
CA GLY A 24 -10.23 17.10 8.26
C GLY A 24 -9.72 16.19 9.38
N SER A 25 -8.86 15.24 9.04
CA SER A 25 -8.27 14.34 10.01
C SER A 25 -6.85 14.78 10.40
N PRO A 26 -6.59 16.05 10.81
CA PRO A 26 -5.23 16.57 10.89
C PRO A 26 -4.35 15.77 11.87
N GLN A 27 -4.94 15.20 12.93
CA GLN A 27 -4.20 14.36 13.87
C GLN A 27 -3.87 12.97 13.30
N TRP A 28 -4.71 12.42 12.43
CA TRP A 28 -4.49 11.13 11.76
C TRP A 28 -3.54 11.28 10.58
N ASP A 29 -3.71 12.35 9.80
CA ASP A 29 -2.88 12.66 8.63
C ASP A 29 -1.44 12.97 9.07
N ALA A 30 -1.27 13.67 10.20
CA ALA A 30 0.03 13.91 10.81
C ALA A 30 0.75 12.61 11.22
N GLN A 31 0.01 11.57 11.60
CA GLN A 31 0.55 10.28 12.03
C GLN A 31 0.58 9.22 10.92
N PHE A 32 0.11 9.55 9.71
CA PHE A 32 -0.09 8.57 8.64
C PHE A 32 1.18 7.74 8.36
N GLY A 33 2.34 8.41 8.25
CA GLY A 33 3.61 7.75 8.00
C GLY A 33 4.04 6.77 9.11
N ASP A 34 3.73 7.08 10.36
CA ASP A 34 4.05 6.21 11.50
C ASP A 34 3.14 4.99 11.53
N ARG A 35 1.86 5.18 11.23
CA ARG A 35 0.90 4.08 11.10
C ARG A 35 1.28 3.14 9.97
N VAL A 36 1.64 3.66 8.79
CA VAL A 36 2.09 2.84 7.65
C VAL A 36 3.35 2.04 8.01
N ARG A 37 4.35 2.66 8.65
CA ARG A 37 5.55 1.96 9.09
C ARG A 37 5.26 0.86 10.11
N SER A 38 4.36 1.13 11.06
CA SER A 38 3.93 0.12 12.05
C SER A 38 3.24 -1.07 11.39
N LEU A 39 2.38 -0.82 10.39
CA LEU A 39 1.67 -1.87 9.66
C LEU A 39 2.64 -2.68 8.80
N ASN A 40 3.57 -2.02 8.13
CA ASN A 40 4.61 -2.70 7.36
C ASN A 40 5.44 -3.63 8.25
N ALA A 41 5.85 -3.16 9.43
CA ALA A 41 6.59 -3.99 10.38
C ALA A 41 5.80 -5.24 10.84
N GLN A 42 4.47 -5.15 10.92
CA GLN A 42 3.60 -6.30 11.25
C GLN A 42 3.43 -7.27 10.08
N GLN A 43 3.57 -6.80 8.84
CA GLN A 43 3.50 -7.64 7.64
C GLN A 43 4.78 -8.45 7.42
N LEU A 44 5.91 -8.05 8.01
CA LEU A 44 7.15 -8.81 7.95
C LEU A 44 7.17 -9.94 8.98
N ILE A 45 7.32 -11.18 8.49
CA ILE A 45 7.52 -12.38 9.32
C ILE A 45 8.79 -12.27 10.18
N THR A 46 9.81 -11.58 9.70
CA THR A 46 11.09 -11.41 10.41
C THR A 46 11.68 -10.03 10.16
N PRO A 47 11.31 -9.01 10.96
CA PRO A 47 11.77 -7.63 10.76
C PRO A 47 13.29 -7.45 10.98
N GLN A 48 13.93 -8.36 11.71
CA GLN A 48 15.39 -8.37 11.94
C GLN A 48 16.17 -9.18 10.87
N ALA A 49 15.51 -9.67 9.82
CA ALA A 49 16.19 -10.41 8.75
C ALA A 49 17.34 -9.61 8.09
N PRO A 50 17.23 -8.29 7.85
CA PRO A 50 18.33 -7.54 7.24
C PRO A 50 19.59 -7.49 8.09
N THR A 51 19.45 -7.36 9.42
CA THR A 51 20.60 -7.32 10.34
C THR A 51 21.19 -8.71 10.55
N HIS A 52 20.35 -9.73 10.72
CA HIS A 52 20.80 -11.12 10.89
C HIS A 52 21.45 -11.72 9.63
N ASN A 53 21.07 -11.26 8.43
CA ASN A 53 21.60 -11.76 7.16
C ASN A 53 22.52 -10.76 6.45
N ALA A 54 22.95 -9.69 7.12
CA ALA A 54 23.81 -8.65 6.53
C ALA A 54 25.11 -9.21 5.94
N GLN A 55 25.58 -10.34 6.47
CA GLN A 55 26.81 -11.03 6.06
C GLN A 55 26.55 -12.25 5.17
N ALA A 56 25.28 -12.62 4.97
CA ALA A 56 24.86 -13.91 4.43
C ALA A 56 24.32 -13.82 2.99
N THR A 57 24.80 -12.88 2.18
CA THR A 57 24.66 -13.07 0.72
C THR A 57 25.82 -13.95 0.30
N PRO A 58 25.61 -15.24 -0.04
CA PRO A 58 26.67 -16.05 -0.58
C PRO A 58 27.20 -15.35 -1.82
N ALA A 59 28.53 -15.24 -1.96
CA ALA A 59 29.11 -14.74 -3.19
C ALA A 59 28.54 -15.56 -4.35
N THR A 60 27.85 -14.90 -5.29
CA THR A 60 27.36 -15.55 -6.51
C THR A 60 28.56 -16.11 -7.25
N ASP A 61 28.59 -17.42 -7.52
CA ASP A 61 29.69 -18.00 -8.27
C ASP A 61 29.71 -17.42 -9.71
N GLY A 62 30.90 -17.28 -10.29
CA GLY A 62 31.02 -16.69 -11.63
C GLY A 62 30.28 -17.49 -12.72
N ARG A 63 30.05 -18.78 -12.47
CA ARG A 63 29.29 -19.66 -13.37
C ARG A 63 27.81 -19.33 -13.34
N SER A 64 27.16 -19.22 -12.18
CA SER A 64 25.75 -18.86 -12.10
C SER A 64 25.51 -17.44 -12.62
N ALA A 65 26.42 -16.50 -12.38
CA ALA A 65 26.33 -15.15 -12.94
C ALA A 65 26.34 -15.18 -14.48
N ARG A 66 27.26 -15.95 -15.08
CA ARG A 66 27.33 -16.12 -16.54
C ARG A 66 26.09 -16.80 -17.11
N GLU A 67 25.61 -17.86 -16.48
CA GLU A 67 24.40 -18.57 -16.92
C GLU A 67 23.14 -17.70 -16.78
N ALA A 68 23.05 -16.89 -15.72
CA ALA A 68 21.95 -15.93 -15.55
C ALA A 68 21.93 -14.90 -16.69
N MET A 69 23.10 -14.34 -17.03
CA MET A 69 23.22 -13.42 -18.17
C MET A 69 22.88 -14.10 -19.51
N SER A 70 23.34 -15.33 -19.71
CA SER A 70 23.04 -16.13 -20.92
C SER A 70 21.53 -16.34 -21.08
N ARG A 71 20.85 -16.80 -20.02
CA ARG A 71 19.40 -17.00 -20.01
C ARG A 71 18.61 -15.70 -20.20
N HIS A 72 19.12 -14.61 -19.66
CA HIS A 72 18.50 -13.30 -19.86
C HIS A 72 18.53 -12.91 -21.34
N VAL A 73 19.67 -13.03 -22.02
CA VAL A 73 19.75 -12.78 -23.47
C VAL A 73 18.84 -13.74 -24.25
N GLU A 74 18.80 -15.02 -23.88
CA GLU A 74 17.97 -16.02 -24.55
C GLU A 74 16.46 -15.73 -24.40
N SER A 75 16.03 -15.16 -23.27
CA SER A 75 14.63 -14.77 -23.06
C SER A 75 14.11 -13.74 -24.07
N TYR A 76 15.01 -12.94 -24.67
CA TYR A 76 14.65 -12.00 -25.74
C TYR A 76 14.57 -12.68 -27.12
N ARG A 77 15.32 -13.77 -27.32
CA ARG A 77 15.29 -14.56 -28.57
C ARG A 77 14.09 -15.48 -28.64
N SER A 78 13.73 -16.09 -27.50
CA SER A 78 12.57 -16.97 -27.37
C SER A 78 11.74 -16.54 -26.15
N PRO A 79 10.88 -15.52 -26.29
CA PRO A 79 10.04 -15.06 -25.21
C PRO A 79 9.17 -16.21 -24.69
N PRO A 80 9.16 -16.48 -23.37
CA PRO A 80 8.23 -17.46 -22.82
C PRO A 80 6.78 -16.99 -23.03
N PRO A 81 5.82 -17.92 -23.19
CA PRO A 81 4.42 -17.57 -23.32
C PRO A 81 3.98 -16.72 -22.12
N THR A 82 3.23 -15.66 -22.37
CA THR A 82 2.79 -14.73 -21.32
C THR A 82 1.71 -15.41 -20.48
N THR A 83 2.08 -15.88 -19.29
CA THR A 83 1.09 -16.33 -18.30
C THR A 83 0.48 -15.10 -17.63
N VAL A 84 -0.75 -14.78 -18.01
CA VAL A 84 -1.55 -13.75 -17.34
C VAL A 84 -1.97 -14.26 -15.95
N ILE A 85 -1.38 -13.70 -14.90
CA ILE A 85 -1.84 -13.94 -13.52
C ILE A 85 -3.05 -13.04 -13.29
N ASN A 86 -4.26 -13.61 -13.37
CA ASN A 86 -5.49 -12.91 -13.02
C ASN A 86 -5.61 -12.80 -11.49
N VAL A 87 -4.90 -11.86 -10.89
CA VAL A 87 -4.93 -11.57 -9.43
C VAL A 87 -6.32 -11.11 -8.95
N GLY A 88 -7.26 -10.84 -9.85
CA GLY A 88 -8.62 -10.38 -9.53
C GLY A 88 -9.59 -11.44 -8.98
N SER A 89 -9.28 -12.74 -9.06
CA SER A 89 -10.25 -13.80 -8.68
C SER A 89 -10.06 -14.39 -7.27
N ILE A 90 -9.09 -13.91 -6.48
CA ILE A 90 -8.78 -14.48 -5.15
C ILE A 90 -9.64 -13.84 -4.03
N GLY A 91 -10.50 -12.87 -4.33
CA GLY A 91 -11.23 -12.08 -3.31
C GLY A 91 -12.75 -12.27 -3.22
N THR A 92 -13.42 -13.00 -4.11
CA THR A 92 -14.89 -13.07 -4.12
C THR A 92 -15.43 -14.35 -3.47
N SER A 93 -15.22 -14.47 -2.16
CA SER A 93 -15.98 -15.41 -1.33
C SER A 93 -16.57 -14.66 -0.15
N ARG A 94 -17.63 -13.91 -0.41
CA ARG A 94 -18.75 -13.62 0.50
C ARG A 94 -20.01 -13.47 -0.30
#